data_AF-A0AAU6CJ55-F1
#
_entry.id   AF-A0AAU6CJ55-F1
#
_cell.length_a   1.000
_cell.length_b   1.000
_cell.length_c   1.000
_cell.angle_alpha   90.00
_cell.angle_beta   90.00
_cell.angle_gamma   90.00
#
_symmetry.space_group_name_H-M   'P 1'
#
loop_
_entity.id
_entity.type
_entity.pdbx_description
1 polymer ?
#
loop_
_entity_poly.entity_id
_entity_poly.type
_entity_poly.pdbx_seq_one_letter_code
_entity_poly.pdbx_strand_id
1 'polypeptide(L)'
;MNPHMDVGAYLLGVLDDDEMERFEAHLVDCELCGNELDELSGVVPVLEELRVDGLGVAEMPSGDAMLDRLLVQVSGERRAAHRRRRLIAIAAAAVLVMGGSTIAVLAARDGGHGSAAAAQRFGTDQHTASNPATGVSAVVALTDRGWGSVVDLRLSGVRGPLTCSLVAFAIDGNGQTVATWSVPTEGYGTNTQPDPLTVHGAAGLHASAITRFEVRTESGTLLLTVPT
;
A
#
# COMPACT_ATOMS: atom_id res chain seq x y z
N MET A 1 21.27 -11.47 -32.74
CA MET A 1 21.75 -12.10 -31.50
C MET A 1 23.17 -12.56 -31.71
N ASN A 2 23.99 -12.49 -30.66
CA ASN A 2 25.34 -13.03 -30.68
C ASN A 2 25.23 -14.54 -30.38
N PRO A 3 25.54 -15.46 -31.32
CA PRO A 3 25.24 -16.89 -31.18
C PRO A 3 25.92 -17.56 -29.96
N HIS A 4 26.91 -16.89 -29.37
CA HIS A 4 27.61 -17.34 -28.17
C HIS A 4 26.87 -17.05 -26.85
N MET A 5 25.75 -16.33 -26.86
CA MET A 5 24.98 -16.02 -25.64
C MET A 5 23.93 -17.08 -25.27
N ASP A 6 23.73 -18.09 -26.12
CA ASP A 6 22.59 -19.00 -26.05
C ASP A 6 22.90 -20.33 -25.34
N VAL A 7 24.15 -20.58 -24.91
CA VAL A 7 24.59 -21.83 -24.25
C VAL A 7 23.78 -22.12 -22.97
N GLY A 8 23.58 -21.09 -22.13
CA GLY A 8 22.79 -21.25 -20.91
C GLY A 8 21.30 -21.48 -21.16
N ALA A 9 20.73 -20.83 -22.19
CA ALA A 9 19.33 -21.01 -22.57
C ALA A 9 19.08 -22.40 -23.17
N TYR A 10 20.05 -22.91 -23.94
CA TYR A 10 20.07 -24.28 -24.45
C TYR A 10 20.10 -25.31 -23.32
N LEU A 11 21.00 -25.19 -22.35
CA LEU A 11 21.09 -26.11 -21.20
C LEU A 11 19.83 -26.12 -20.32
N LEU A 12 19.17 -24.98 -20.17
CA LEU A 12 17.95 -24.84 -19.38
C LEU A 12 16.68 -25.20 -20.18
N GLY A 13 16.80 -25.51 -21.47
CA GLY A 13 15.67 -25.88 -22.34
C GLY A 13 14.66 -24.75 -22.54
N VAL A 14 15.12 -23.49 -22.56
CA VAL A 14 14.25 -22.30 -22.66
C VAL A 14 14.13 -21.78 -24.10
N LEU A 15 14.96 -22.29 -25.02
CA LEU A 15 14.91 -21.97 -26.44
C LEU A 15 13.68 -22.60 -27.10
N ASP A 16 13.11 -21.91 -28.10
CA ASP A 16 12.10 -22.50 -28.98
C ASP A 16 12.70 -23.52 -29.96
N ASP A 17 11.85 -24.28 -30.66
CA ASP A 17 12.28 -25.36 -31.56
C ASP A 17 13.20 -24.84 -32.70
N ASP A 18 12.89 -23.67 -33.27
CA ASP A 18 13.67 -23.06 -34.35
C ASP A 18 15.03 -22.51 -33.85
N GLU A 19 15.08 -22.04 -32.60
CA GLU A 19 16.29 -21.61 -31.90
C GLU A 19 17.19 -22.80 -31.55
N MET A 20 16.61 -23.91 -31.11
CA MET A 20 17.31 -25.14 -30.78
C MET A 20 18.07 -25.69 -31.98
N GLU A 21 17.38 -25.88 -33.12
CA GLU A 21 17.99 -26.43 -34.34
C GLU A 21 19.14 -25.55 -34.87
N ARG A 22 18.97 -24.22 -34.80
CA ARG A 22 20.01 -23.27 -35.21
C ARG A 22 21.23 -23.33 -34.30
N PHE A 23 21.02 -23.52 -33.01
CA PHE A 23 22.10 -23.60 -32.03
C PHE A 23 22.86 -24.92 -32.12
N GLU A 24 22.16 -26.05 -32.30
CA GLU A 24 22.79 -27.36 -32.54
C GLU A 24 23.67 -27.35 -33.79
N ALA A 25 23.20 -26.75 -34.89
CA ALA A 25 24.00 -26.57 -36.09
C ALA A 25 25.27 -25.73 -35.83
N HIS A 26 25.19 -24.72 -34.97
CA HIS A 26 26.34 -23.91 -34.56
C HIS A 26 27.35 -24.68 -33.70
N LEU A 27 26.87 -25.55 -32.80
CA LEU A 27 27.72 -26.35 -31.90
C LEU A 27 28.67 -27.28 -32.65
N VAL A 28 28.28 -27.78 -33.83
CA VAL A 28 29.12 -28.67 -34.65
C VAL A 28 30.43 -27.97 -35.07
N ASP A 29 30.37 -26.66 -35.30
CA ASP A 29 31.48 -25.89 -35.87
C ASP A 29 32.15 -24.92 -34.86
N CYS A 30 31.73 -24.91 -33.58
CA CYS A 30 32.22 -23.96 -32.58
C CYS A 30 32.75 -24.63 -31.30
N GLU A 31 34.07 -24.80 -31.22
CA GLU A 31 34.75 -25.34 -30.04
C GLU A 31 34.57 -24.48 -28.78
N LEU A 32 34.40 -23.15 -28.93
CA LEU A 32 34.20 -22.24 -27.80
C LEU A 32 32.89 -22.55 -27.06
N CYS A 33 31.78 -22.68 -27.81
CA CYS A 33 30.48 -23.02 -27.22
C CYS A 33 30.44 -24.45 -26.70
N GLY A 34 31.17 -25.40 -27.31
CA GLY A 34 31.32 -26.75 -26.77
C GLY A 34 32.00 -26.77 -25.40
N ASN A 35 33.08 -26.00 -25.23
CA ASN A 35 33.77 -25.89 -23.94
C ASN A 35 32.90 -25.21 -22.86
N GLU A 36 32.16 -24.16 -23.23
CA GLU A 36 31.25 -23.47 -22.32
C GLU A 36 30.05 -24.35 -21.92
N LEU A 37 29.56 -25.18 -22.84
CA LEU A 37 28.51 -26.17 -22.57
C LEU A 37 28.99 -27.20 -21.54
N ASP A 38 30.21 -27.72 -21.70
CA ASP A 38 30.81 -28.67 -20.76
C ASP A 38 31.00 -28.05 -19.37
N GLU A 39 31.49 -26.80 -19.30
CA GLU A 39 31.67 -26.07 -18.03
C GLU A 39 30.34 -25.88 -17.28
N LEU A 40 29.30 -25.46 -18.00
CA LEU A 40 28.00 -25.15 -17.40
C LEU A 40 27.15 -26.41 -17.12
N SER A 41 27.38 -27.51 -17.82
CA SER A 41 26.66 -28.79 -17.62
C SER A 41 26.74 -29.31 -16.19
N GLY A 42 27.85 -29.04 -15.49
CA GLY A 42 28.04 -29.41 -14.08
C GLY A 42 27.16 -28.64 -13.08
N VAL A 43 26.64 -27.47 -13.48
CA VAL A 43 25.80 -26.61 -12.61
C VAL A 43 24.33 -27.02 -12.66
N VAL A 44 23.88 -27.59 -13.78
CA VAL A 44 22.47 -27.97 -14.01
C VAL A 44 21.91 -28.93 -12.94
N PRO A 45 22.61 -30.01 -12.54
CA PRO A 45 22.12 -30.91 -11.48
C PRO A 45 21.96 -30.22 -10.12
N VAL A 46 22.81 -29.26 -9.80
CA VAL A 46 22.73 -28.48 -8.54
C VAL A 46 21.50 -27.56 -8.55
N LEU A 47 21.19 -26.96 -9.71
CA LEU A 47 19.97 -26.16 -9.88
C LEU A 47 18.70 -27.03 -9.77
N GLU A 48 18.75 -28.28 -10.23
CA GLU A 48 17.64 -29.22 -10.10
C GLU A 48 17.42 -29.64 -8.63
N GLU A 49 18.50 -29.88 -7.88
CA GLU A 49 18.43 -30.16 -6.43
C GLU A 49 17.80 -28.99 -5.66
N LEU A 50 18.21 -27.75 -5.95
CA LEU A 50 17.63 -26.53 -5.35
C LEU A 50 16.14 -26.35 -5.68
N ARG A 51 15.70 -26.76 -6.88
CA ARG A 51 14.29 -26.72 -7.26
C ARG A 51 13.46 -27.70 -6.45
N VAL A 52 14.00 -28.90 -6.15
CA VAL A 52 13.36 -29.93 -5.34
C VAL A 52 13.26 -29.51 -3.87
N ASP A 53 14.26 -28.79 -3.34
CA ASP A 53 14.27 -28.24 -1.98
C ASP A 53 13.32 -27.05 -1.76
N GLY A 54 12.49 -26.71 -2.77
CA GLY A 54 11.48 -25.66 -2.67
C GLY A 54 12.03 -24.24 -2.80
N LEU A 55 13.31 -24.10 -3.21
CA LEU A 55 13.93 -22.84 -3.58
C LEU A 55 13.83 -22.56 -5.10
N GLY A 56 13.00 -23.33 -5.82
CA GLY A 56 12.63 -23.02 -7.20
C GLY A 56 11.79 -21.73 -7.27
N VAL A 57 11.95 -20.97 -8.35
CA VAL A 57 11.08 -19.83 -8.68
C VAL A 57 9.64 -20.25 -8.47
N ALA A 58 8.99 -19.67 -7.46
CA ALA A 58 7.61 -19.97 -7.15
C ALA A 58 6.79 -19.72 -8.42
N GLU A 59 6.19 -20.77 -8.97
CA GLU A 59 5.22 -20.64 -10.04
C GLU A 59 4.20 -19.62 -9.56
N MET A 60 4.16 -18.45 -10.20
CA MET A 60 3.25 -17.41 -9.79
C MET A 60 1.84 -18.00 -9.91
N PRO A 61 1.07 -18.06 -8.80
CA PRO A 61 -0.24 -18.65 -8.86
C PRO A 61 -1.04 -17.89 -9.91
N SER A 62 -1.74 -18.64 -10.78
CA SER A 62 -2.60 -18.07 -11.81
C SER A 62 -3.55 -17.04 -11.19
N GLY A 63 -3.93 -16.02 -11.97
CA GLY A 63 -4.78 -14.92 -11.49
C GLY A 63 -6.07 -15.41 -10.81
N ASP A 64 -6.61 -16.55 -11.26
CA ASP A 64 -7.80 -17.19 -10.69
C ASP A 64 -7.57 -17.70 -9.25
N ALA A 65 -6.40 -18.27 -8.95
CA ALA A 65 -6.07 -18.75 -7.61
C ALA A 65 -5.88 -17.60 -6.61
N MET A 66 -5.40 -16.44 -7.08
CA MET A 66 -5.34 -15.22 -6.27
C MET A 66 -6.74 -14.65 -6.01
N LEU A 67 -7.61 -14.63 -7.01
CA LEU A 67 -9.01 -14.21 -6.87
C LEU A 67 -9.75 -15.10 -5.85
N ASP A 68 -9.61 -16.41 -5.96
CA ASP A 68 -10.23 -17.35 -5.01
C ASP A 68 -9.71 -17.15 -3.58
N ARG A 69 -8.40 -16.93 -3.39
CA ARG A 69 -7.84 -16.61 -2.07
C ARG A 69 -8.40 -15.31 -1.51
N LEU A 70 -8.50 -14.26 -2.32
CA LEU A 70 -9.05 -12.98 -1.91
C LEU A 70 -10.54 -13.10 -1.57
N LEU A 71 -11.32 -13.85 -2.35
CA LEU A 71 -12.74 -14.10 -2.08
C LEU A 71 -12.95 -14.91 -0.79
N VAL A 72 -12.12 -15.91 -0.53
CA VAL A 72 -12.12 -16.67 0.73
C VAL A 72 -11.77 -15.77 1.91
N GLN A 73 -10.77 -14.91 1.77
CA GLN A 73 -10.33 -14.00 2.83
C GLN A 73 -11.39 -12.94 3.15
N VAL A 74 -11.94 -12.28 2.13
CA VAL A 74 -12.99 -11.26 2.27
C VAL A 74 -14.30 -11.86 2.80
N SER A 75 -14.67 -13.07 2.37
CA SER A 75 -15.86 -13.75 2.90
C SER A 75 -15.71 -14.18 4.36
N GLY A 76 -14.51 -14.60 4.78
CA GLY A 76 -14.17 -14.89 6.17
C GLY A 76 -14.33 -13.68 7.09
N GLU A 77 -13.77 -12.53 6.68
CA GLU A 77 -13.87 -11.27 7.42
C GLU A 77 -15.32 -10.77 7.52
N ARG A 78 -16.07 -10.80 6.41
CA ARG A 78 -17.49 -10.42 6.39
C ARG A 78 -18.32 -11.31 7.31
N ARG A 79 -18.06 -12.63 7.34
CA ARG A 79 -18.82 -13.58 8.17
C ARG A 79 -18.50 -13.42 9.66
N ALA A 80 -17.23 -13.15 10.01
CA ALA A 80 -16.83 -12.81 11.38
C ALA A 80 -17.44 -11.49 11.86
N ALA A 81 -17.41 -10.45 11.02
CA ALA A 81 -18.06 -9.16 11.29
C ALA A 81 -19.58 -9.30 11.48
N HIS A 82 -20.25 -10.09 10.64
CA HIS A 82 -21.68 -10.36 10.79
C HIS A 82 -22.02 -11.13 12.06
N ARG A 83 -21.22 -12.14 12.45
CA ARG A 83 -21.42 -12.85 13.73
C ARG A 83 -21.24 -11.91 14.92
N ARG A 84 -20.20 -11.06 14.94
CA ARG A 84 -20.00 -10.06 16.00
C ARG A 84 -21.17 -9.09 16.11
N ARG A 85 -21.66 -8.55 14.98
CA ARG A 85 -22.85 -7.68 14.95
C ARG A 85 -24.11 -8.38 15.47
N ARG A 86 -24.33 -9.66 15.12
CA ARG A 86 -25.46 -10.45 15.63
C ARG A 86 -25.35 -10.70 17.14
N LEU A 87 -24.15 -11.01 17.65
CA LEU A 87 -23.93 -11.19 19.09
C LEU A 87 -24.15 -9.89 19.87
N ILE A 88 -23.71 -8.74 19.33
CA ILE A 88 -23.97 -7.42 19.91
C ILE A 88 -25.48 -7.10 19.92
N ALA A 89 -26.20 -7.43 18.85
CA ALA A 89 -27.65 -7.23 18.79
C ALA A 89 -28.42 -8.11 19.79
N ILE A 90 -27.98 -9.36 20.02
CA ILE A 90 -28.56 -10.26 21.04
C ILE A 90 -28.27 -9.73 22.46
N ALA A 91 -27.06 -9.23 22.71
CA ALA A 91 -26.70 -8.62 23.99
C ALA A 91 -27.50 -7.34 24.29
N ALA A 92 -27.75 -6.51 23.28
CA ALA A 92 -28.58 -5.30 23.43
C ALA A 92 -30.04 -5.63 23.80
N ALA A 93 -30.58 -6.74 23.33
CA ALA A 93 -31.92 -7.20 23.71
C ALA A 93 -31.99 -7.70 25.18
N ALA A 94 -30.90 -8.27 25.71
CA ALA A 94 -30.84 -8.75 27.10
C ALA A 94 -30.73 -7.60 28.12
N VAL A 95 -30.05 -6.50 27.78
CA VAL A 95 -29.91 -5.31 28.65
C VAL A 95 -31.24 -4.55 28.79
N LEU A 96 -32.11 -4.58 27.78
CA LEU A 96 -33.42 -3.92 27.84
C LEU A 96 -34.45 -4.64 28.73
N VAL A 97 -34.20 -5.89 29.12
CA VAL A 97 -35.14 -6.69 29.92
C VAL A 97 -34.81 -6.69 31.42
N MET A 98 -33.59 -6.33 31.81
CA MET A 98 -33.18 -6.35 33.23
C MET A 98 -32.61 -4.99 33.68
N GLY A 99 -33.47 -4.19 34.29
CA GLY A 99 -33.08 -3.37 35.45
C GLY A 99 -32.43 -2.02 35.14
N GLY A 100 -33.12 -0.94 35.54
CA GLY A 100 -32.66 0.43 35.39
C GLY A 100 -31.65 0.89 36.45
N SER A 101 -31.15 2.11 36.22
CA SER A 101 -30.55 3.09 37.16
C SER A 101 -29.35 2.59 37.99
N THR A 102 -28.13 3.14 37.94
CA THR A 102 -27.76 4.56 38.12
C THR A 102 -26.29 4.77 37.72
N ILE A 103 -25.96 5.63 36.73
CA ILE A 103 -24.74 6.46 36.73
C ILE A 103 -25.09 7.78 36.01
N ALA A 104 -24.65 8.87 36.60
CA ALA A 104 -25.10 10.25 36.44
C ALA A 104 -25.10 10.80 35.00
N VAL A 105 -26.17 11.55 34.71
CA VAL A 105 -26.22 12.58 33.67
C VAL A 105 -25.39 13.77 34.14
N LEU A 106 -24.52 14.28 33.26
CA LEU A 106 -24.08 15.68 33.03
C LEU A 106 -22.75 15.55 32.22
N ALA A 107 -22.73 15.63 30.89
CA ALA A 107 -22.97 16.87 30.18
C ALA A 107 -23.55 16.68 28.77
N ALA A 108 -24.27 17.73 28.40
CA ALA A 108 -24.88 18.15 27.15
C ALA A 108 -24.55 17.39 25.84
N ARG A 109 -25.63 17.20 25.08
CA ARG A 109 -25.71 16.99 23.64
C ARG A 109 -24.67 17.80 22.87
N ASP A 110 -23.95 17.12 21.97
CA ASP A 110 -23.96 17.44 20.54
C ASP A 110 -23.45 16.23 19.74
N GLY A 111 -24.06 16.02 18.56
CA GLY A 111 -23.79 14.88 17.69
C GLY A 111 -22.43 14.96 17.02
N GLY A 112 -21.41 14.41 17.67
CA GLY A 112 -20.10 14.17 17.06
C GLY A 112 -19.55 12.84 17.55
N HIS A 113 -19.38 11.87 16.66
CA HIS A 113 -18.60 10.66 16.94
C HIS A 113 -17.10 11.01 16.94
N GLY A 114 -16.69 11.91 17.84
CA GLY A 114 -15.31 12.06 18.23
C GLY A 114 -15.04 11.06 19.33
N SER A 115 -14.46 9.91 18.97
CA SER A 115 -13.70 9.12 19.95
C SER A 115 -12.74 10.10 20.63
N ALA A 116 -12.71 10.14 21.96
CA ALA A 116 -11.71 10.86 22.72
C ALA A 116 -10.33 10.20 22.45
N ALA A 117 -9.76 10.48 21.28
CA ALA A 117 -8.35 10.36 21.05
C ALA A 117 -7.70 11.32 22.05
N ALA A 118 -6.75 10.84 22.85
CA ALA A 118 -5.82 11.73 23.54
C ALA A 118 -5.44 12.83 22.56
N ALA A 119 -5.53 14.11 22.94
CA ALA A 119 -5.21 15.23 22.08
C ALA A 119 -3.77 15.06 21.56
N GLN A 120 -3.63 14.39 20.42
CA GLN A 120 -2.35 14.11 19.80
C GLN A 120 -1.88 15.46 19.26
N ARG A 121 -0.78 15.93 19.84
CA ARG A 121 -0.23 17.24 19.50
C ARG A 121 0.27 17.16 18.07
N PHE A 122 -0.28 18.04 17.24
CA PHE A 122 0.24 18.30 15.91
C PHE A 122 1.73 18.64 16.03
N GLY A 123 2.58 17.97 15.25
CA GLY A 123 4.04 18.14 15.32
C GLY A 123 4.52 19.59 15.16
N THR A 124 5.72 19.88 15.67
CA THR A 124 6.31 21.24 15.61
C THR A 124 7.05 21.52 14.30
N ASP A 125 7.55 20.48 13.64
CA ASP A 125 8.19 20.58 12.32
C ASP A 125 7.09 20.59 11.25
N GLN A 126 6.74 21.78 10.76
CA GLN A 126 5.55 22.01 9.94
C GLN A 126 5.89 22.57 8.57
N HIS A 127 5.26 21.99 7.55
CA HIS A 127 5.34 22.42 6.17
C HIS A 127 3.95 22.78 5.67
N THR A 128 3.81 23.94 5.03
CA THR A 128 2.52 24.48 4.58
C THR A 128 2.55 24.71 3.08
N ALA A 129 1.48 24.33 2.39
CA ALA A 129 1.30 24.66 0.97
C ALA A 129 -0.17 24.89 0.62
N SER A 130 -0.38 25.54 -0.52
CA SER A 130 -1.70 25.73 -1.11
C SER A 130 -1.63 25.64 -2.64
N ASN A 131 -2.69 25.17 -3.26
CA ASN A 131 -2.83 25.07 -4.71
C ASN A 131 -4.04 25.91 -5.16
N PRO A 132 -3.81 27.07 -5.80
CA PRO A 132 -4.89 27.95 -6.26
C PRO A 132 -5.81 27.31 -7.31
N ALA A 133 -5.31 26.37 -8.12
CA ALA A 133 -6.10 25.73 -9.17
C ALA A 133 -7.16 24.78 -8.60
N THR A 134 -6.87 24.14 -7.46
CA THR A 134 -7.79 23.21 -6.78
C THR A 134 -8.48 23.86 -5.57
N GLY A 135 -7.94 24.97 -5.06
CA GLY A 135 -8.38 25.63 -3.83
C GLY A 135 -7.97 24.89 -2.55
N VAL A 136 -7.17 23.82 -2.66
CA VAL A 136 -6.77 22.98 -1.54
C VAL A 136 -5.55 23.58 -0.83
N SER A 137 -5.57 23.59 0.49
CA SER A 137 -4.43 23.97 1.33
C SER A 137 -4.19 22.93 2.42
N ALA A 138 -2.93 22.75 2.79
CA ALA A 138 -2.55 21.81 3.83
C ALA A 138 -1.40 22.31 4.68
N VAL A 139 -1.39 21.83 5.92
CA VAL A 139 -0.23 21.82 6.81
C VAL A 139 0.10 20.36 7.08
N VAL A 140 1.36 19.98 6.92
CA VAL A 140 1.89 18.67 7.29
C VAL A 140 2.88 18.87 8.41
N ALA A 141 2.76 18.10 9.49
CA ALA A 141 3.74 18.05 10.55
C ALA A 141 4.42 16.69 10.63
N LEU A 142 5.73 16.71 10.90
CA LEU A 142 6.56 15.53 11.01
C LEU A 142 6.99 15.31 12.47
N THR A 143 7.05 14.05 12.87
CA THR A 143 7.71 13.64 14.11
C THR A 143 8.53 12.39 13.83
N ASP A 144 9.85 12.54 13.82
CA ASP A 144 10.77 11.43 13.61
C ASP A 144 10.71 10.42 14.76
N ARG A 145 10.82 9.15 14.41
CA ARG A 145 10.78 7.98 15.29
C ARG A 145 11.89 7.04 14.88
N GLY A 146 12.27 6.12 15.78
CA GLY A 146 13.28 5.10 15.46
C GLY A 146 12.91 4.15 14.31
N TRP A 147 11.65 4.15 13.86
CA TRP A 147 11.14 3.31 12.78
C TRP A 147 10.78 4.11 11.50
N GLY A 148 10.95 5.43 11.49
CA GLY A 148 10.49 6.31 10.40
C GLY A 148 9.82 7.57 10.96
N SER A 149 8.70 8.00 10.39
CA SER A 149 8.03 9.24 10.79
C SER A 149 6.55 9.04 11.09
N VAL A 150 6.07 9.68 12.16
CA VAL A 150 4.66 10.01 12.31
C VAL A 150 4.38 11.28 11.52
N VAL A 151 3.27 11.29 10.79
CA VAL A 151 2.87 12.39 9.92
C VAL A 151 1.47 12.85 10.30
N ASP A 152 1.33 14.11 10.66
CA ASP A 152 0.04 14.75 10.90
C ASP A 152 -0.30 15.65 9.73
N LEU A 153 -1.51 15.51 9.17
CA LEU A 153 -2.03 16.33 8.09
C LEU A 153 -3.22 17.13 8.59
N ARG A 154 -3.24 18.43 8.28
CA ARG A 154 -4.44 19.27 8.32
C ARG A 154 -4.73 19.77 6.91
N LEU A 155 -5.93 19.51 6.41
CA LEU A 155 -6.33 19.78 5.02
C LEU A 155 -7.62 20.60 4.97
N SER A 156 -7.65 21.62 4.11
CA SER A 156 -8.80 22.49 3.87
C SER A 156 -9.04 22.70 2.37
N GLY A 157 -10.25 23.10 2.01
CA GLY A 157 -10.62 23.47 0.64
C GLY A 157 -10.90 22.28 -0.29
N VAL A 158 -11.00 21.06 0.24
CA VAL A 158 -11.30 19.85 -0.55
C VAL A 158 -12.81 19.59 -0.58
N ARG A 159 -13.37 19.28 -1.75
CA ARG A 159 -14.80 18.96 -1.93
C ARG A 159 -14.95 17.54 -2.47
N GLY A 160 -15.89 16.79 -1.91
CA GLY A 160 -16.17 15.42 -2.33
C GLY A 160 -17.35 15.32 -3.32
N PRO A 161 -17.79 14.08 -3.62
CA PRO A 161 -17.29 12.83 -3.06
C PRO A 161 -15.94 12.42 -3.68
N LEU A 162 -14.94 12.11 -2.85
CA LEU A 162 -13.62 11.63 -3.29
C LEU A 162 -13.07 10.59 -2.31
N THR A 163 -12.22 9.70 -2.80
CA THR A 163 -11.24 8.96 -1.96
C THR A 163 -9.89 9.61 -2.21
N CYS A 164 -9.20 10.01 -1.15
CA CYS A 164 -7.90 10.69 -1.24
C CYS A 164 -6.85 9.97 -0.40
N SER A 165 -5.58 10.15 -0.77
CA SER A 165 -4.42 9.65 -0.07
C SER A 165 -3.37 10.73 0.09
N LEU A 166 -2.62 10.66 1.20
CA LEU A 166 -1.38 11.41 1.40
C LEU A 166 -0.21 10.48 1.08
N VAL A 167 0.67 10.90 0.19
CA VAL A 167 1.85 10.13 -0.22
C VAL A 167 3.10 10.94 0.12
N ALA A 168 4.02 10.33 0.87
CA ALA A 168 5.35 10.88 1.15
C ALA A 168 6.33 10.42 0.07
N PHE A 169 7.15 11.33 -0.46
CA PHE A 169 8.17 11.00 -1.46
C PHE A 169 9.58 11.19 -0.89
N ALA A 170 10.40 10.16 -1.04
CA ALA A 170 11.81 10.20 -0.67
C ALA A 170 12.65 10.96 -1.71
N ILE A 171 13.93 11.20 -1.39
CA ILE A 171 14.92 11.84 -2.27
C ILE A 171 15.10 11.08 -3.59
N ASP A 172 15.03 9.75 -3.56
CA ASP A 172 15.10 8.87 -4.73
C ASP A 172 13.81 8.87 -5.58
N GLY A 173 12.78 9.58 -5.14
CA GLY A 173 11.48 9.65 -5.81
C GLY A 173 10.53 8.50 -5.47
N ASN A 174 10.91 7.55 -4.62
CA ASN A 174 10.02 6.49 -4.18
C ASN A 174 8.91 7.04 -3.27
N GLY A 175 7.67 6.60 -3.49
CA GLY A 175 6.49 7.08 -2.77
C GLY A 175 5.96 6.07 -1.74
N GLN A 176 5.63 6.54 -0.54
CA GLN A 176 4.95 5.76 0.49
C GLN A 176 3.60 6.38 0.85
N THR A 177 2.53 5.60 0.81
CA THR A 177 1.20 6.08 1.25
C THR A 177 1.17 6.15 2.77
N VAL A 178 0.97 7.36 3.28
CA VAL A 178 0.92 7.68 4.71
C VAL A 178 -0.44 7.36 5.31
N ALA A 179 -1.50 7.72 4.59
CA ALA A 179 -2.89 7.51 4.98
C ALA A 179 -3.80 7.63 3.75
N THR A 180 -5.00 7.01 3.85
CA THR A 180 -6.09 7.13 2.87
C THR A 180 -7.39 7.45 3.62
N TRP A 181 -8.23 8.30 3.05
CA TRP A 181 -9.50 8.73 3.64
C TRP A 181 -10.57 9.04 2.59
N SER A 182 -11.82 9.10 3.02
CA SER A 182 -12.95 9.56 2.21
C SER A 182 -13.22 11.05 2.45
N VAL A 183 -13.59 11.77 1.40
CA VAL A 183 -14.11 13.14 1.45
C VAL A 183 -15.60 13.10 1.12
N PRO A 184 -16.50 13.48 2.04
CA PRO A 184 -17.93 13.51 1.79
C PRO A 184 -18.31 14.68 0.87
N THR A 185 -19.56 14.73 0.43
CA THR A 185 -20.11 15.75 -0.47
C THR A 185 -19.87 17.19 0.01
N GLU A 186 -19.97 17.41 1.32
CA GLU A 186 -19.80 18.72 1.95
C GLU A 186 -18.32 19.16 1.98
N GLY A 187 -17.39 18.22 1.83
CA GLY A 187 -15.96 18.46 1.85
C GLY A 187 -15.40 18.73 3.24
N TYR A 188 -14.20 19.31 3.28
CA TYR A 188 -13.52 19.76 4.50
C TYR A 188 -12.89 21.13 4.29
N GLY A 189 -13.00 22.03 5.27
CA GLY A 189 -12.56 23.41 5.15
C GLY A 189 -13.24 24.15 4.01
N THR A 190 -14.55 23.93 3.82
CA THR A 190 -15.41 24.57 2.82
C THR A 190 -16.40 25.52 3.48
N ASN A 191 -17.16 26.29 2.69
CA ASN A 191 -18.22 27.15 3.24
C ASN A 191 -19.34 26.35 3.93
N THR A 192 -19.59 25.12 3.48
CA THR A 192 -20.62 24.22 4.03
C THR A 192 -20.11 23.39 5.20
N GLN A 193 -18.82 23.06 5.22
CA GLN A 193 -18.14 22.34 6.29
C GLN A 193 -16.83 23.08 6.63
N PRO A 194 -16.87 24.10 7.51
CA PRO A 194 -15.71 24.97 7.76
C PRO A 194 -14.57 24.27 8.51
N ASP A 195 -14.86 23.17 9.21
CA ASP A 195 -13.84 22.43 9.92
C ASP A 195 -12.86 21.73 8.95
N PRO A 196 -11.54 21.88 9.15
CA PRO A 196 -10.55 21.19 8.34
C PRO A 196 -10.52 19.70 8.67
N LEU A 197 -10.09 18.89 7.70
CA LEU A 197 -9.78 17.49 7.95
C LEU A 197 -8.45 17.41 8.69
N THR A 198 -8.40 16.61 9.76
CA THR A 198 -7.14 16.19 10.37
C THR A 198 -6.96 14.69 10.20
N VAL A 199 -5.81 14.27 9.69
CA VAL A 199 -5.43 12.87 9.47
C VAL A 199 -4.09 12.61 10.14
N HIS A 200 -3.97 11.46 10.80
CA HIS A 200 -2.75 10.98 11.40
C HIS A 200 -2.31 9.71 10.68
N GLY A 201 -1.06 9.64 10.27
CA GLY A 201 -0.49 8.49 9.55
C GLY A 201 0.98 8.27 9.87
N ALA A 202 1.59 7.37 9.13
CA ALA A 202 2.99 7.02 9.31
C ALA A 202 3.66 6.70 7.97
N ALA A 203 4.97 6.95 7.89
CA ALA A 203 5.83 6.50 6.81
C ALA A 203 7.04 5.78 7.40
N GLY A 204 7.55 4.76 6.70
CA GLY A 204 8.82 4.13 7.05
C GLY A 204 10.03 5.01 6.72
N LEU A 205 9.81 6.17 6.10
CA LEU A 205 10.83 7.18 5.83
C LEU A 205 11.08 8.04 7.08
N HIS A 206 12.36 8.26 7.39
CA HIS A 206 12.77 9.30 8.35
C HIS A 206 12.43 10.68 7.82
N ALA A 207 12.18 11.62 8.72
CA ALA A 207 11.72 12.97 8.36
C ALA A 207 12.70 13.66 7.40
N SER A 208 14.00 13.49 7.64
CA SER A 208 15.09 14.05 6.82
C SER A 208 15.22 13.44 5.42
N ALA A 209 14.59 12.28 5.16
CA ALA A 209 14.63 11.61 3.87
C ALA A 209 13.43 11.96 2.98
N ILE A 210 12.41 12.62 3.53
CA ILE A 210 11.21 13.06 2.80
C ILE A 210 11.53 14.40 2.13
N THR A 211 11.14 14.55 0.87
CA THR A 211 11.34 15.80 0.09
C THR A 211 10.05 16.52 -0.23
N ARG A 212 8.93 15.78 -0.28
CA ARG A 212 7.59 16.35 -0.47
C ARG A 212 6.52 15.36 -0.05
N PHE A 213 5.35 15.90 0.20
CA PHE A 213 4.09 15.17 0.25
C PHE A 213 3.20 15.54 -0.93
N GLU A 214 2.38 14.59 -1.35
CA GLU A 214 1.32 14.82 -2.32
C GLU A 214 -0.01 14.35 -1.76
N VAL A 215 -1.03 15.20 -1.88
CA VAL A 215 -2.42 14.81 -1.70
C VAL A 215 -2.97 14.43 -3.07
N ARG A 216 -3.38 13.17 -3.22
CA ARG A 216 -3.88 12.62 -4.48
C ARG A 216 -5.25 12.01 -4.29
N THR A 217 -6.06 12.01 -5.33
CA THR A 217 -7.27 11.19 -5.39
C THR A 217 -6.93 9.74 -5.72
N GLU A 218 -7.85 8.81 -5.49
CA GLU A 218 -7.74 7.40 -5.89
C GLU A 218 -7.50 7.22 -7.39
N SER A 219 -8.04 8.11 -8.24
CA SER A 219 -7.77 8.11 -9.68
C SER A 219 -6.39 8.67 -10.05
N GLY A 220 -5.57 9.03 -9.06
CA GLY A 220 -4.23 9.57 -9.26
C GLY A 220 -4.18 11.08 -9.53
N THR A 221 -5.31 11.80 -9.55
CA THR A 221 -5.31 13.26 -9.74
C THR A 221 -4.61 13.95 -8.56
N LEU A 222 -3.59 14.77 -8.86
CA LEU A 222 -2.87 15.56 -7.86
C LEU A 222 -3.70 16.77 -7.42
N LEU A 223 -3.94 16.88 -6.12
CA LEU A 223 -4.68 18.01 -5.54
C LEU A 223 -3.75 19.08 -4.96
N LEU A 224 -2.67 18.66 -4.31
CA LEU A 224 -1.71 19.54 -3.65
C LEU A 224 -0.35 18.85 -3.49
N THR A 225 0.73 19.61 -3.64
CA THR A 225 2.08 19.21 -3.25
C THR A 225 2.54 20.08 -2.09
N VAL A 226 3.11 19.47 -1.06
CA VAL A 226 3.69 20.15 0.11
C VAL A 226 5.18 19.83 0.14
N PRO A 227 6.08 20.77 -0.19
CA PRO A 227 7.52 20.55 -0.07
C PRO A 227 7.93 20.53 1.41
N THR A 228 8.93 19.70 1.74
CA THR A 228 9.53 19.64 3.07
C THR A 228 10.89 20.32 3.09
#